data_AF-A0ABD5NP33-F1
#
_entry.id   AF-A0ABD5NP33-F1
#
_cell.length_a   1.000
_cell.length_b   1.000
_cell.length_c   1.000
_cell.angle_alpha   90.00
_cell.angle_beta   90.00
_cell.angle_gamma   90.00
#
_symmetry.space_group_name_H-M   'P 1'
#
loop_
_entity.id
_entity.type
_entity.pdbx_description
1 polymer ?
#
loop_
_entity_poly.entity_id
_entity_poly.type
_entity_poly.pdbx_seq_one_letter_code
_entity_poly.pdbx_strand_id
1 'polypeptide(L)'
;MTARLACASLVLVAVIALAALGTGAVAAEPDPACAGSGGGAMFVADSGFTVAYNDTQPMPEDGPFLGPETIRFRNVTFSSNASTVLGVENGTGPTTCLFDIDATNGSVLIAPDDEANVSVDGTVPALSLSAVTYGSGSGDIAYDAAASWNLTLLETGLESGADVDAVAENGSTLASGTVTENGTLPLALPGGTNTVDLQENSGGGGGFLPPPPPDDDGSPPFDVTALTLDHGDVGVGEQVAVTIEVENVGESDGTFTGTLTADGERVDSGSIAVESNGAGTLTLTTTFDEPGTYELAVDGEPAGSVTVTDESALSIPDASIEPSDVDPGETVRITVTVAAGETGVDRTLVLSVDGDEVDSASVSLSPDESRTVTFEHRFDSTGSKTVSVDGVDVGSVTVAHSDEGAGGPPLVIVASVLGVLLAVGIGSLYWYDPERFAGVLNR
;
A
#
# COMPACT_ATOMS: atom_id res chain seq x y z
N MET A 1 -97.71 -3.85 31.89
CA MET A 1 -96.91 -3.81 30.65
C MET A 1 -96.15 -2.49 30.64
N THR A 2 -94.89 -2.54 31.06
CA THR A 2 -93.99 -1.40 31.21
C THR A 2 -92.68 -1.81 30.58
N ALA A 3 -92.49 -1.50 29.29
CA ALA A 3 -91.23 -1.72 28.59
C ALA A 3 -90.38 -0.45 28.74
N ARG A 4 -89.36 -0.54 29.60
CA ARG A 4 -88.28 0.45 29.71
C ARG A 4 -87.32 0.22 28.55
N LEU A 5 -87.12 1.24 27.71
CA LEU A 5 -86.01 1.30 26.76
C LEU A 5 -84.71 1.45 27.56
N ALA A 6 -83.85 0.43 27.52
CA ALA A 6 -82.49 0.51 28.03
C ALA A 6 -81.57 0.88 26.87
N CYS A 7 -80.94 2.07 26.96
CA CYS A 7 -79.80 2.45 26.15
C CYS A 7 -78.63 1.51 26.46
N ALA A 8 -78.20 0.71 25.47
CA ALA A 8 -76.91 0.05 25.51
C ALA A 8 -75.90 0.90 24.72
N SER A 9 -75.02 1.57 25.44
CA SER A 9 -73.87 2.27 24.87
C SER A 9 -72.95 1.28 24.17
N LEU A 10 -72.81 1.43 22.85
CA LEU A 10 -71.84 0.71 22.04
C LEU A 10 -70.46 1.35 22.28
N VAL A 11 -69.60 0.69 23.05
CA VAL A 11 -68.18 1.08 23.20
C VAL A 11 -67.46 0.63 21.93
N LEU A 12 -67.19 1.58 21.03
CA LEU A 12 -66.33 1.38 19.87
C LEU A 12 -64.87 1.33 20.35
N VAL A 13 -64.34 0.11 20.54
CA VAL A 13 -62.91 -0.09 20.78
C VAL A 13 -62.20 0.15 19.43
N ALA A 14 -61.67 1.36 19.26
CA ALA A 14 -60.76 1.66 18.16
C ALA A 14 -59.44 0.92 18.43
N VAL A 15 -59.26 -0.24 17.81
CA VAL A 15 -57.95 -0.87 17.69
C VAL A 15 -57.16 -0.02 16.71
N ILE A 16 -56.38 0.92 17.23
CA ILE A 16 -55.35 1.60 16.47
C ILE A 16 -54.26 0.56 16.21
N ALA A 17 -54.35 -0.11 15.06
CA ALA A 17 -53.22 -0.84 14.50
C ALA A 17 -52.17 0.22 14.15
N LEU A 18 -51.20 0.39 15.05
CA LEU A 18 -50.00 1.14 14.77
C LEU A 18 -49.21 0.31 13.75
N ALA A 19 -49.50 0.52 12.47
CA ALA A 19 -48.65 0.06 11.40
C ALA A 19 -47.31 0.79 11.58
N ALA A 20 -46.36 0.12 12.20
CA ALA A 20 -44.97 0.49 12.07
C ALA A 20 -44.64 0.30 10.58
N LEU A 21 -44.77 1.38 9.81
CA LEU A 21 -44.04 1.54 8.57
C LEU A 21 -42.58 1.65 8.99
N GLY A 22 -41.96 0.50 9.25
CA GLY A 22 -40.54 0.39 9.07
C GLY A 22 -40.31 0.71 7.61
N THR A 23 -39.78 1.90 7.33
CA THR A 23 -38.99 2.09 6.12
C THR A 23 -37.83 1.13 6.27
N GLY A 24 -38.03 -0.13 5.89
CA GLY A 24 -36.90 -0.96 5.50
C GLY A 24 -36.23 -0.15 4.40
N ALA A 25 -35.04 0.38 4.70
CA ALA A 25 -34.16 0.79 3.63
C ALA A 25 -33.99 -0.49 2.81
N VAL A 26 -34.60 -0.51 1.62
CA VAL A 26 -34.24 -1.49 0.61
C VAL A 26 -32.76 -1.23 0.38
N ALA A 27 -31.91 -2.25 0.45
CA ALA A 27 -30.51 -2.10 0.05
C ALA A 27 -30.52 -1.44 -1.34
N ALA A 28 -29.72 -0.39 -1.51
CA ALA A 28 -29.66 0.26 -2.81
C ALA A 28 -29.08 -0.74 -3.79
N GLU A 29 -29.86 -1.15 -4.78
CA GLU A 29 -29.36 -2.02 -5.84
C GLU A 29 -28.43 -1.21 -6.75
N PRO A 30 -27.36 -1.82 -7.28
CA PRO A 30 -26.48 -1.18 -8.24
C PRO A 30 -27.25 -0.88 -9.52
N ASP A 31 -26.99 0.29 -10.11
CA ASP A 31 -27.68 0.80 -11.31
C ASP A 31 -26.65 1.43 -12.25
N PRO A 32 -26.51 0.97 -13.50
CA PRO A 32 -25.57 1.56 -14.45
C PRO A 32 -25.94 3.01 -14.81
N ALA A 33 -27.19 3.43 -14.61
CA ALA A 33 -27.60 4.82 -14.78
C ALA A 33 -27.07 5.76 -13.68
N CYS A 34 -26.37 5.23 -12.66
CA CYS A 34 -25.70 6.07 -11.68
C CYS A 34 -24.42 6.72 -12.21
N ALA A 35 -23.89 6.26 -13.35
CA ALA A 35 -22.87 7.00 -14.09
C ALA A 35 -23.47 8.33 -14.58
N GLY A 36 -22.98 9.45 -14.04
CA GLY A 36 -23.42 10.78 -14.42
C GLY A 36 -22.99 11.15 -15.85
N SER A 37 -23.23 12.41 -16.24
CA SER A 37 -22.79 12.93 -17.54
C SER A 37 -21.27 13.18 -17.63
N GLY A 38 -20.50 12.71 -16.66
CA GLY A 38 -19.10 13.07 -16.45
C GLY A 38 -18.91 14.49 -15.90
N GLY A 39 -17.70 14.76 -15.42
CA GLY A 39 -17.34 16.01 -14.74
C GLY A 39 -16.31 15.78 -13.65
N GLY A 40 -16.06 16.80 -12.84
CA GLY A 40 -15.22 16.66 -11.66
C GLY A 40 -13.79 17.17 -11.81
N ALA A 41 -13.08 17.19 -10.68
CA ALA A 41 -11.66 17.51 -10.63
C ALA A 41 -10.85 16.28 -11.04
N MET A 42 -9.87 16.46 -11.92
CA MET A 42 -8.98 15.38 -12.34
C MET A 42 -7.77 15.30 -11.42
N PHE A 43 -7.47 14.09 -10.97
CA PHE A 43 -6.31 13.75 -10.17
C PHE A 43 -5.47 12.76 -10.96
N VAL A 44 -4.20 13.08 -11.17
CA VAL A 44 -3.28 12.27 -11.98
C VAL A 44 -2.15 11.85 -11.07
N ALA A 45 -1.99 10.55 -10.88
CA ALA A 45 -0.87 9.96 -10.15
C ALA A 45 0.38 9.91 -11.04
N ASP A 46 1.54 9.68 -10.44
CA ASP A 46 2.82 9.63 -11.16
C ASP A 46 2.90 8.47 -12.17
N SER A 47 2.15 7.39 -11.94
CA SER A 47 1.97 6.27 -12.88
C SER A 47 1.23 6.66 -14.17
N GLY A 48 0.62 7.85 -14.22
CA GLY A 48 -0.28 8.28 -15.27
C GLY A 48 -1.74 7.88 -15.04
N PHE A 49 -2.04 7.16 -13.95
CA PHE A 49 -3.39 6.83 -13.54
C PHE A 49 -4.20 8.09 -13.22
N THR A 50 -5.36 8.23 -13.85
CA THR A 50 -6.21 9.41 -13.73
C THR A 50 -7.57 9.07 -13.11
N VAL A 51 -7.94 9.78 -12.05
CA VAL A 51 -9.28 9.72 -11.46
C VAL A 51 -10.00 11.07 -11.60
N ALA A 52 -11.15 11.07 -12.27
CA ALA A 52 -12.06 12.21 -12.31
C ALA A 52 -13.06 12.14 -11.16
N TYR A 53 -12.97 13.05 -10.18
CA TYR A 53 -13.81 13.05 -8.99
C TYR A 53 -14.96 14.06 -9.12
N ASN A 54 -16.18 13.56 -9.25
CA ASN A 54 -17.41 14.35 -9.43
C ASN A 54 -18.40 14.24 -8.25
N ASP A 55 -18.01 13.57 -7.16
CA ASP A 55 -18.85 13.43 -5.97
C ASP A 55 -19.05 14.79 -5.26
N THR A 56 -20.18 14.91 -4.56
CA THR A 56 -20.57 16.07 -3.75
C THR A 56 -19.82 16.16 -2.42
N GLN A 57 -19.14 15.08 -2.01
CA GLN A 57 -18.38 15.04 -0.77
C GLN A 57 -17.11 15.91 -0.85
N PRO A 58 -16.71 16.55 0.27
CA PRO A 58 -15.51 17.37 0.30
C PRO A 58 -14.25 16.50 0.24
N MET A 59 -13.23 17.03 -0.42
CA MET A 59 -11.88 16.44 -0.51
C MET A 59 -11.34 16.04 0.87
N PRO A 60 -10.54 14.95 0.94
CA PRO A 60 -9.78 14.61 2.14
C PRO A 60 -8.85 15.76 2.55
N GLU A 61 -8.67 15.98 3.86
CA GLU A 61 -7.81 17.07 4.37
C GLU A 61 -6.33 16.82 4.04
N ASP A 62 -5.90 15.56 4.05
CA ASP A 62 -4.54 15.13 3.72
C ASP A 62 -4.27 15.02 2.21
N GLY A 63 -5.27 15.36 1.38
CA GLY A 63 -5.24 15.15 -0.06
C GLY A 63 -5.57 13.71 -0.46
N PRO A 64 -5.80 13.45 -1.76
CA PRO A 64 -6.27 12.15 -2.21
C PRO A 64 -5.17 11.17 -2.61
N PHE A 65 -3.89 11.57 -2.65
CA PHE A 65 -2.79 10.72 -3.10
C PHE A 65 -2.19 9.94 -1.92
N LEU A 66 -2.17 8.61 -2.02
CA LEU A 66 -1.52 7.73 -1.04
C LEU A 66 -0.16 7.20 -1.53
N GLY A 67 0.15 7.37 -2.81
CA GLY A 67 1.39 6.92 -3.43
C GLY A 67 1.46 7.32 -4.91
N PRO A 68 2.46 6.82 -5.66
CA PRO A 68 2.67 7.17 -7.06
C PRO A 68 1.60 6.59 -8.01
N GLU A 69 0.83 5.60 -7.55
CA GLU A 69 -0.22 4.93 -8.33
C GLU A 69 -1.58 4.89 -7.62
N THR A 70 -1.63 5.32 -6.35
CA THR A 70 -2.79 5.12 -5.49
C THR A 70 -3.48 6.44 -5.16
N ILE A 71 -4.78 6.51 -5.48
CA ILE A 71 -5.64 7.65 -5.19
C ILE A 71 -6.81 7.18 -4.34
N ARG A 72 -7.06 7.82 -3.20
CA ARG A 72 -8.19 7.52 -2.30
C ARG A 72 -9.10 8.71 -2.13
N PHE A 73 -10.39 8.47 -2.33
CA PHE A 73 -11.45 9.41 -1.96
C PHE A 73 -12.31 8.81 -0.87
N ARG A 74 -12.12 9.30 0.36
CA ARG A 74 -12.88 8.87 1.55
C ARG A 74 -12.85 7.36 1.76
N ASN A 75 -13.88 6.66 1.27
CA ASN A 75 -14.12 5.24 1.51
C ASN A 75 -13.81 4.38 0.29
N VAL A 76 -13.26 4.94 -0.79
CA VAL A 76 -12.86 4.16 -1.95
C VAL A 76 -11.41 4.48 -2.31
N THR A 77 -10.59 3.45 -2.35
CA THR A 77 -9.22 3.50 -2.84
C THR A 77 -9.17 2.98 -4.28
N PHE A 78 -8.39 3.64 -5.12
CA PHE A 78 -8.13 3.23 -6.47
C PHE A 78 -6.62 3.11 -6.70
N SER A 79 -6.17 2.10 -7.43
CA SER A 79 -4.77 1.97 -7.84
C SER A 79 -4.63 1.48 -9.28
N SER A 80 -3.62 1.98 -9.99
CA SER A 80 -3.19 1.44 -11.28
C SER A 80 -1.74 1.84 -11.56
N ASN A 81 -0.93 0.86 -11.96
CA ASN A 81 0.47 1.04 -12.36
C ASN A 81 0.65 1.49 -13.82
N ALA A 82 -0.47 1.77 -14.52
CA ALA A 82 -0.49 2.13 -15.93
C ALA A 82 -1.30 3.41 -16.18
N SER A 83 -1.18 3.95 -17.40
CA SER A 83 -1.96 5.09 -17.87
C SER A 83 -3.42 4.69 -18.14
N THR A 84 -4.20 4.59 -17.07
CA THR A 84 -5.63 4.25 -17.08
C THR A 84 -6.47 5.43 -16.58
N VAL A 85 -7.77 5.40 -16.85
CA VAL A 85 -8.71 6.46 -16.47
C VAL A 85 -9.92 5.85 -15.80
N LEU A 86 -10.45 6.51 -14.77
CA LEU A 86 -11.81 6.28 -14.28
C LEU A 86 -12.41 7.57 -13.72
N GLY A 87 -13.73 7.63 -13.69
CA GLY A 87 -14.51 8.66 -13.01
C GLY A 87 -15.25 8.11 -11.80
N VAL A 88 -15.38 8.93 -10.76
CA VAL A 88 -16.16 8.63 -9.55
C VAL A 88 -17.31 9.61 -9.46
N GLU A 89 -18.54 9.10 -9.57
CA GLU A 89 -19.76 9.90 -9.39
C GLU A 89 -20.20 9.90 -7.93
N ASN A 90 -20.10 8.75 -7.24
CA ASN A 90 -20.40 8.62 -5.82
C ASN A 90 -19.61 7.46 -5.21
N GLY A 91 -18.82 7.73 -4.16
CA GLY A 91 -18.04 6.70 -3.45
C GLY A 91 -18.33 6.62 -1.94
N THR A 92 -19.44 7.20 -1.47
CA THR A 92 -19.77 7.25 -0.02
C THR A 92 -21.16 6.71 0.32
N GLY A 93 -21.86 6.17 -0.68
CA GLY A 93 -23.14 5.51 -0.51
C GLY A 93 -23.01 4.02 -0.20
N PRO A 94 -24.16 3.31 -0.09
CA PRO A 94 -24.19 1.84 -0.07
C PRO A 94 -23.82 1.19 -1.43
N THR A 95 -23.64 2.03 -2.45
CA THR A 95 -23.14 1.64 -3.76
C THR A 95 -22.03 2.61 -4.16
N THR A 96 -21.01 2.05 -4.79
CA THR A 96 -19.94 2.81 -5.44
C THR A 96 -20.27 2.96 -6.92
N CYS A 97 -20.30 4.20 -7.41
CA CYS A 97 -20.72 4.56 -8.75
C CYS A 97 -19.58 5.21 -9.53
N LEU A 98 -19.22 4.54 -10.62
CA LEU A 98 -18.07 4.86 -11.46
C LEU A 98 -18.51 5.06 -12.90
N PHE A 99 -17.76 5.89 -13.63
CA PHE A 99 -18.01 6.19 -15.03
C PHE A 99 -16.71 6.26 -15.82
N ASP A 100 -16.79 6.07 -17.14
CA ASP A 100 -15.68 6.24 -18.09
C ASP A 100 -14.40 5.48 -17.68
N ILE A 101 -14.56 4.24 -17.23
CA ILE A 101 -13.42 3.38 -16.89
C ILE A 101 -12.75 2.96 -18.20
N ASP A 102 -11.49 3.33 -18.37
CA ASP A 102 -10.60 2.91 -19.43
C ASP A 102 -9.34 2.28 -18.83
N ALA A 103 -9.38 0.95 -18.72
CA ALA A 103 -8.31 0.09 -18.24
C ALA A 103 -7.65 -0.67 -19.42
N THR A 104 -7.49 -0.02 -20.58
CA THR A 104 -6.89 -0.68 -21.77
C THR A 104 -5.37 -0.81 -21.71
N ASN A 105 -4.70 0.04 -20.95
CA ASN A 105 -3.23 0.03 -20.81
C ASN A 105 -2.74 -0.76 -19.58
N GLY A 106 -3.66 -1.30 -18.79
CA GLY A 106 -3.40 -2.03 -17.55
C GLY A 106 -4.68 -2.12 -16.72
N SER A 107 -4.68 -2.92 -15.66
CA SER A 107 -5.85 -3.06 -14.80
C SER A 107 -6.00 -1.89 -13.82
N VAL A 108 -7.23 -1.69 -13.37
CA VAL A 108 -7.56 -0.72 -12.33
C VAL A 108 -8.12 -1.48 -11.13
N LEU A 109 -7.47 -1.34 -9.98
CA LEU A 109 -7.98 -1.80 -8.70
C LEU A 109 -8.94 -0.77 -8.13
N ILE A 110 -10.13 -1.21 -7.73
CA ILE A 110 -11.16 -0.44 -7.04
C ILE A 110 -11.43 -1.15 -5.72
N ALA A 111 -11.15 -0.48 -4.61
CA ALA A 111 -11.30 -1.03 -3.27
C ALA A 111 -12.21 -0.10 -2.42
N PRO A 112 -13.53 -0.33 -2.46
CA PRO A 112 -14.48 0.30 -1.53
C PRO A 112 -14.36 -0.30 -0.13
N ASP A 113 -14.50 0.50 0.92
CA ASP A 113 -14.30 0.03 2.31
C ASP A 113 -15.37 -0.97 2.79
N ASP A 114 -16.61 -0.87 2.29
CA ASP A 114 -17.76 -1.68 2.75
C ASP A 114 -18.39 -2.52 1.61
N GLU A 115 -17.78 -2.53 0.42
CA GLU A 115 -18.25 -3.27 -0.76
C GLU A 115 -17.15 -4.17 -1.33
N ALA A 116 -17.44 -4.89 -2.41
CA ALA A 116 -16.46 -5.81 -2.99
C ALA A 116 -15.29 -5.07 -3.65
N ASN A 117 -14.08 -5.50 -3.27
CA ASN A 117 -12.85 -5.12 -3.95
C ASN A 117 -12.81 -5.78 -5.33
N VAL A 118 -12.59 -4.99 -6.37
CA VAL A 118 -12.58 -5.48 -7.75
C VAL A 118 -11.39 -4.96 -8.53
N SER A 119 -10.90 -5.76 -9.46
CA SER A 119 -9.99 -5.33 -10.51
C SER A 119 -10.71 -5.34 -11.85
N VAL A 120 -10.61 -4.25 -12.60
CA VAL A 120 -11.23 -4.09 -13.93
C VAL A 120 -10.14 -4.05 -14.99
N ASP A 121 -10.32 -4.85 -16.03
CA ASP A 121 -9.50 -4.85 -17.24
C ASP A 121 -10.42 -4.72 -18.48
N GLY A 122 -10.18 -3.68 -19.27
CA GLY A 122 -11.03 -3.27 -20.40
C GLY A 122 -11.73 -1.92 -20.20
N THR A 123 -12.72 -1.64 -21.06
CA THR A 123 -13.45 -0.36 -21.07
C THR A 123 -14.88 -0.53 -20.57
N VAL A 124 -15.23 0.17 -19.50
CA VAL A 124 -16.55 0.10 -18.86
C VAL A 124 -17.09 1.52 -18.62
N PRO A 125 -17.91 2.04 -19.56
CA PRO A 125 -18.51 3.38 -19.46
C PRO A 125 -19.29 3.64 -18.16
N ALA A 126 -19.95 2.64 -17.59
CA ALA A 126 -20.66 2.76 -16.32
C ALA A 126 -20.51 1.49 -15.50
N LEU A 127 -20.13 1.64 -14.22
CA LEU A 127 -20.02 0.54 -13.27
C LEU A 127 -20.58 0.98 -11.92
N SER A 128 -21.46 0.17 -11.35
CA SER A 128 -22.02 0.32 -10.03
C SER A 128 -21.75 -0.94 -9.23
N LEU A 129 -21.15 -0.79 -8.05
CA LEU A 129 -20.79 -1.88 -7.15
C LEU A 129 -21.62 -1.76 -5.86
N SER A 130 -22.02 -2.90 -5.31
CA SER A 130 -22.62 -3.00 -3.99
C SER A 130 -21.93 -4.09 -3.17
N ALA A 131 -22.28 -4.21 -1.89
CA ALA A 131 -21.82 -5.33 -1.07
C ALA A 131 -22.34 -6.67 -1.63
N VAL A 132 -21.42 -7.58 -1.94
CA VAL A 132 -21.77 -8.87 -2.53
C VAL A 132 -22.47 -9.77 -1.52
N THR A 133 -23.66 -10.26 -1.88
CA THR A 133 -24.38 -11.28 -1.13
C THR A 133 -24.79 -12.40 -2.07
N TYR A 134 -23.99 -13.46 -2.12
CA TYR A 134 -24.19 -14.54 -3.08
C TYR A 134 -25.59 -15.17 -3.00
N GLY A 135 -26.29 -15.24 -4.14
CA GLY A 135 -27.62 -15.83 -4.25
C GLY A 135 -28.72 -15.05 -3.53
N SER A 136 -28.50 -13.75 -3.29
CA SER A 136 -29.51 -12.88 -2.67
C SER A 136 -30.74 -12.68 -3.56
N GLY A 137 -30.57 -12.79 -4.88
CA GLY A 137 -31.58 -12.44 -5.86
C GLY A 137 -31.70 -10.93 -6.11
N SER A 138 -30.84 -10.12 -5.48
CA SER A 138 -30.63 -8.70 -5.80
C SER A 138 -29.33 -8.55 -6.59
N GLY A 139 -29.22 -7.49 -7.40
CA GLY A 139 -27.98 -7.20 -8.10
C GLY A 139 -26.85 -6.87 -7.14
N ASP A 140 -25.69 -7.49 -7.33
CA ASP A 140 -24.44 -7.16 -6.63
C ASP A 140 -23.60 -6.16 -7.42
N ILE A 141 -23.63 -6.30 -8.76
CA ILE A 141 -22.89 -5.46 -9.71
C ILE A 141 -23.84 -5.01 -10.81
N ALA A 142 -23.71 -3.78 -11.29
CA ALA A 142 -24.40 -3.36 -12.50
C ALA A 142 -23.49 -2.54 -13.40
N TYR A 143 -23.56 -2.76 -14.71
CA TYR A 143 -22.64 -2.14 -15.66
C TYR A 143 -23.30 -1.84 -17.00
N ASP A 144 -22.69 -0.92 -17.74
CA ASP A 144 -22.91 -0.72 -19.18
C ASP A 144 -21.58 -0.75 -19.91
N ALA A 145 -21.38 -1.76 -20.77
CA ALA A 145 -20.14 -2.00 -21.49
C ALA A 145 -20.38 -2.17 -23.00
N ALA A 146 -19.49 -1.61 -23.83
CA ALA A 146 -19.63 -1.71 -25.28
C ALA A 146 -19.20 -3.08 -25.84
N ALA A 147 -18.30 -3.77 -25.14
CA ALA A 147 -17.73 -5.06 -25.51
C ALA A 147 -17.51 -5.93 -24.26
N SER A 148 -17.08 -7.16 -24.46
CA SER A 148 -16.67 -8.03 -23.35
C SER A 148 -15.48 -7.43 -22.60
N TRP A 149 -15.45 -7.63 -21.29
CA TRP A 149 -14.46 -7.07 -20.38
C TRP A 149 -14.23 -8.03 -19.20
N ASN A 150 -13.12 -7.86 -18.51
CA ASN A 150 -12.74 -8.73 -17.39
C ASN A 150 -12.94 -7.99 -16.07
N LEU A 151 -13.65 -8.66 -15.16
CA LEU A 151 -13.81 -8.26 -13.77
C LEU A 151 -13.21 -9.35 -12.90
N THR A 152 -12.32 -9.01 -11.99
CA THR A 152 -11.85 -9.93 -10.95
C THR A 152 -12.35 -9.46 -9.61
N LEU A 153 -13.19 -10.25 -8.94
CA LEU A 153 -13.52 -10.02 -7.54
C LEU A 153 -12.36 -10.50 -6.67
N LEU A 154 -11.97 -9.68 -5.71
CA LEU A 154 -10.94 -9.99 -4.73
C LEU A 154 -11.60 -10.35 -3.40
N GLU A 155 -10.94 -11.19 -2.61
CA GLU A 155 -11.38 -11.56 -1.26
C GLU A 155 -12.84 -12.04 -1.20
N THR A 156 -13.21 -12.94 -2.12
CA THR A 156 -14.60 -13.41 -2.32
C THR A 156 -15.26 -14.01 -1.07
N GLY A 157 -14.47 -14.44 -0.09
CA GLY A 157 -14.93 -15.13 1.12
C GLY A 157 -15.38 -16.58 0.89
N LEU A 158 -15.19 -17.10 -0.33
CA LEU A 158 -15.55 -18.47 -0.73
C LEU A 158 -14.32 -19.39 -0.69
N GLU A 159 -14.55 -20.71 -0.63
CA GLU A 159 -13.49 -21.70 -0.70
C GLU A 159 -12.91 -21.78 -2.12
N SER A 160 -11.60 -22.07 -2.24
CA SER A 160 -10.98 -22.35 -3.54
C SER A 160 -11.69 -23.50 -4.25
N GLY A 161 -11.92 -23.34 -5.56
CA GLY A 161 -12.67 -24.29 -6.37
C GLY A 161 -14.19 -24.09 -6.31
N ALA A 162 -14.71 -23.13 -5.56
CA ALA A 162 -16.13 -22.79 -5.59
C ALA A 162 -16.51 -22.15 -6.95
N ASP A 163 -17.56 -22.66 -7.58
CA ASP A 163 -18.09 -22.10 -8.82
C ASP A 163 -19.11 -21.01 -8.52
N VAL A 164 -18.96 -19.87 -9.19
CA VAL A 164 -19.86 -18.71 -9.08
C VAL A 164 -20.37 -18.32 -10.46
N ASP A 165 -21.69 -18.22 -10.57
CA ASP A 165 -22.38 -17.74 -11.77
C ASP A 165 -22.72 -16.26 -11.63
N ALA A 166 -22.41 -15.48 -12.67
CA ALA A 166 -22.89 -14.12 -12.84
C ALA A 166 -24.24 -14.16 -13.57
N VAL A 167 -25.34 -13.97 -12.86
CA VAL A 167 -26.70 -14.14 -13.38
C VAL A 167 -27.35 -12.78 -13.63
N ALA A 168 -27.86 -12.56 -14.83
CA ALA A 168 -28.62 -11.35 -15.16
C ALA A 168 -30.00 -11.33 -14.50
N GLU A 169 -30.63 -10.16 -14.40
CA GLU A 169 -32.00 -9.99 -13.90
C GLU A 169 -33.05 -10.87 -14.60
N ASN A 170 -32.83 -11.20 -15.89
CA ASN A 170 -33.71 -12.10 -16.65
C ASN A 170 -33.52 -13.60 -16.33
N GLY A 171 -32.58 -13.93 -15.44
CA GLY A 171 -32.20 -15.28 -15.03
C GLY A 171 -31.20 -16.00 -15.95
N SER A 172 -30.65 -15.35 -16.97
CA SER A 172 -29.61 -15.94 -17.81
C SER A 172 -28.23 -15.76 -17.19
N THR A 173 -27.43 -16.83 -17.14
CA THR A 173 -26.00 -16.76 -16.81
C THR A 173 -25.25 -15.97 -17.88
N LEU A 174 -24.62 -14.87 -17.49
CA LEU A 174 -23.79 -14.02 -18.35
C LEU A 174 -22.35 -14.53 -18.43
N ALA A 175 -21.83 -15.01 -17.31
CA ALA A 175 -20.49 -15.57 -17.16
C ALA A 175 -20.49 -16.54 -15.96
N SER A 176 -19.50 -17.42 -15.93
CA SER A 176 -19.21 -18.28 -14.78
C SER A 176 -17.71 -18.19 -14.51
N GLY A 177 -17.33 -18.28 -13.24
CA GLY A 177 -15.93 -18.32 -12.83
C GLY A 177 -15.77 -19.27 -11.65
N THR A 178 -14.54 -19.72 -11.43
CA THR A 178 -14.17 -20.54 -10.30
C THR A 178 -13.25 -19.74 -9.38
N VAL A 179 -13.50 -19.80 -8.09
CA VAL A 179 -12.67 -19.13 -7.08
C VAL A 179 -11.28 -19.78 -7.08
N THR A 180 -10.27 -18.96 -7.30
CA THR A 180 -8.86 -19.35 -7.30
C THR A 180 -8.36 -19.67 -5.88
N GLU A 181 -7.18 -20.26 -5.79
CA GLU A 181 -6.53 -20.54 -4.49
C GLU A 181 -6.26 -19.27 -3.67
N ASN A 182 -6.10 -18.12 -4.34
CA ASN A 182 -5.92 -16.81 -3.71
C ASN A 182 -7.25 -16.15 -3.30
N GLY A 183 -8.38 -16.85 -3.39
CA GLY A 183 -9.70 -16.33 -3.03
C GLY A 183 -10.24 -15.29 -4.01
N THR A 184 -9.66 -15.17 -5.20
CA THR A 184 -10.11 -14.26 -6.27
C THR A 184 -11.01 -14.99 -7.26
N LEU A 185 -11.97 -14.28 -7.85
CA LEU A 185 -12.91 -14.80 -8.85
C LEU A 185 -12.83 -13.96 -10.13
N PRO A 186 -12.13 -14.44 -11.17
CA PRO A 186 -12.14 -13.80 -12.48
C PRO A 186 -13.45 -14.12 -13.24
N LEU A 187 -14.05 -13.08 -13.83
CA LEU A 187 -15.28 -13.15 -14.62
C LEU A 187 -15.10 -12.38 -15.94
N ALA A 188 -15.31 -13.06 -17.07
CA ALA A 188 -15.37 -12.44 -18.38
C ALA A 188 -16.81 -12.03 -18.71
N LEU A 189 -17.17 -10.78 -18.40
CA LEU A 189 -18.52 -10.27 -18.57
C LEU A 189 -18.76 -9.80 -20.02
N PRO A 190 -19.94 -10.07 -20.61
CA PRO A 190 -20.25 -9.62 -21.96
C PRO A 190 -20.50 -8.11 -22.02
N GLY A 191 -20.48 -7.55 -23.23
CA GLY A 191 -21.00 -6.20 -23.46
C GLY A 191 -22.52 -6.13 -23.27
N GLY A 192 -23.02 -4.92 -23.07
CA GLY A 192 -24.42 -4.59 -22.83
C GLY A 192 -24.63 -3.92 -21.46
N THR A 193 -25.88 -3.55 -21.21
CA THR A 193 -26.34 -3.00 -19.94
C THR A 193 -26.93 -4.13 -19.10
N ASN A 194 -26.29 -4.48 -17.99
CA ASN A 194 -26.69 -5.62 -17.18
C ASN A 194 -26.63 -5.29 -15.68
N THR A 195 -27.58 -5.83 -14.92
CA THR A 195 -27.51 -5.97 -13.46
C THR A 195 -27.29 -7.44 -13.17
N VAL A 196 -26.29 -7.74 -12.35
CA VAL A 196 -25.72 -9.06 -12.10
C VAL A 196 -25.89 -9.44 -10.63
N ASP A 197 -26.54 -10.56 -10.38
CA ASP A 197 -26.57 -11.27 -9.10
C ASP A 197 -25.53 -12.40 -9.17
N LEU A 198 -24.57 -12.40 -8.25
CA LEU A 198 -23.55 -13.43 -8.15
C LEU A 198 -24.11 -14.59 -7.34
N GLN A 199 -24.06 -15.80 -7.88
CA GLN A 199 -24.65 -16.97 -7.23
C GLN A 199 -23.59 -18.05 -7.06
N GLU A 200 -23.33 -18.46 -5.82
CA GLU A 200 -22.55 -19.67 -5.56
C GLU A 200 -23.37 -20.89 -6.04
N ASN A 201 -22.79 -21.67 -6.93
CA ASN A 201 -23.40 -22.91 -7.36
C ASN A 201 -23.20 -23.99 -6.29
N SER A 202 -24.04 -24.02 -5.26
CA SER A 202 -24.00 -25.02 -4.18
C SER A 202 -24.52 -26.41 -4.65
N GLY A 203 -24.06 -26.89 -5.81
CA GLY A 203 -24.45 -28.14 -6.45
C GLY A 203 -23.72 -29.37 -5.90
N GLY A 204 -24.06 -29.80 -4.68
CA GLY A 204 -23.59 -31.09 -4.15
C GLY A 204 -24.19 -32.31 -4.88
N GLY A 205 -23.35 -33.06 -5.60
CA GLY A 205 -23.45 -34.53 -5.72
C GLY A 205 -23.97 -35.15 -7.03
N GLY A 206 -23.07 -35.83 -7.74
CA GLY A 206 -23.36 -37.15 -8.34
C GLY A 206 -24.30 -37.21 -9.54
N GLY A 207 -23.97 -36.53 -10.63
CA GLY A 207 -24.44 -36.90 -11.96
C GLY A 207 -23.27 -37.36 -12.81
N PHE A 208 -23.18 -38.65 -13.14
CA PHE A 208 -22.29 -39.17 -14.17
C PHE A 208 -22.72 -38.60 -15.53
N LEU A 209 -22.36 -37.36 -15.80
CA LEU A 209 -21.98 -36.92 -17.13
C LEU A 209 -20.47 -36.72 -17.04
N PRO A 210 -19.65 -37.34 -17.90
CA PRO A 210 -18.26 -36.93 -17.97
C PRO A 210 -18.25 -35.40 -18.15
N PRO A 211 -17.34 -34.69 -17.47
CA PRO A 211 -17.20 -33.26 -17.69
C PRO A 211 -17.15 -33.00 -19.20
N PRO A 212 -17.74 -31.88 -19.71
CA PRO A 212 -17.32 -31.42 -21.03
C PRO A 212 -15.78 -31.42 -20.99
N PRO A 213 -15.10 -32.01 -22.01
CA PRO A 213 -13.65 -31.95 -22.04
C PRO A 213 -13.25 -30.49 -21.80
N PRO A 214 -12.25 -30.21 -20.94
CA PRO A 214 -11.75 -28.85 -20.79
C PRO A 214 -11.58 -28.31 -22.21
N ASP A 215 -12.04 -27.08 -22.44
CA ASP A 215 -11.82 -26.41 -23.71
C ASP A 215 -10.31 -26.41 -23.92
N ASP A 216 -9.86 -27.39 -24.71
CA ASP A 216 -8.53 -27.53 -25.22
C ASP A 216 -8.40 -26.34 -26.18
N ASP A 217 -7.95 -25.22 -25.62
CA ASP A 217 -7.47 -24.04 -26.31
C ASP A 217 -6.25 -24.38 -27.20
N GLY A 218 -5.87 -25.66 -27.27
CA GLY A 218 -4.74 -26.19 -28.00
C GLY A 218 -3.43 -26.01 -27.23
N SER A 219 -3.50 -25.47 -26.00
CA SER A 219 -2.35 -25.29 -25.13
C SER A 219 -2.08 -26.58 -24.38
N PRO A 220 -0.92 -27.22 -24.55
CA PRO A 220 -0.62 -28.45 -23.85
C PRO A 220 -0.48 -28.18 -22.33
N PRO A 221 -0.86 -29.14 -21.47
CA PRO A 221 -0.63 -29.04 -20.03
C PRO A 221 0.86 -29.00 -19.70
N PHE A 222 1.20 -28.15 -18.73
CA PHE A 222 2.56 -27.97 -18.22
C PHE A 222 2.61 -28.31 -16.73
N ASP A 223 3.56 -29.15 -16.34
CA ASP A 223 3.86 -29.47 -14.94
C ASP A 223 5.15 -28.76 -14.52
N VAL A 224 5.10 -27.93 -13.47
CA VAL A 224 6.31 -27.37 -12.86
C VAL A 224 6.95 -28.44 -11.99
N THR A 225 8.14 -28.89 -12.37
CA THR A 225 8.84 -29.98 -11.69
C THR A 225 9.78 -29.49 -10.59
N ALA A 226 10.29 -28.26 -10.72
CA ALA A 226 11.15 -27.65 -9.71
C ALA A 226 11.13 -26.12 -9.77
N LEU A 227 11.20 -25.50 -8.60
CA LEU A 227 11.51 -24.09 -8.40
C LEU A 227 12.78 -24.00 -7.58
N THR A 228 13.77 -23.27 -8.09
CA THR A 228 15.07 -23.10 -7.41
C THR A 228 15.42 -21.63 -7.34
N LEU A 229 15.51 -21.11 -6.12
CA LEU A 229 16.11 -19.81 -5.81
C LEU A 229 17.64 -19.92 -5.82
N ASP A 230 18.33 -18.97 -6.43
CA ASP A 230 19.80 -18.97 -6.49
C ASP A 230 20.45 -18.63 -5.13
N HIS A 231 19.98 -17.57 -4.48
CA HIS A 231 20.49 -17.02 -3.23
C HIS A 231 19.33 -16.48 -2.36
N GLY A 232 19.41 -16.74 -1.05
CA GLY A 232 18.39 -16.32 -0.07
C GLY A 232 18.76 -15.06 0.73
N ASP A 233 19.96 -14.53 0.55
CA ASP A 233 20.47 -13.34 1.22
C ASP A 233 21.19 -12.48 0.18
N VAL A 234 20.76 -11.24 -0.02
CA VAL A 234 21.31 -10.32 -1.04
C VAL A 234 21.32 -8.87 -0.55
N GLY A 235 22.19 -8.04 -1.13
CA GLY A 235 22.17 -6.60 -0.88
C GLY A 235 21.09 -5.85 -1.66
N VAL A 236 20.71 -4.66 -1.21
CA VAL A 236 19.90 -3.73 -2.00
C VAL A 236 20.53 -3.51 -3.39
N GLY A 237 19.73 -3.64 -4.45
CA GLY A 237 20.13 -3.52 -5.85
C GLY A 237 20.82 -4.74 -6.46
N GLU A 238 21.03 -5.82 -5.69
CA GLU A 238 21.54 -7.08 -6.20
C GLU A 238 20.45 -7.90 -6.89
N GLN A 239 20.84 -8.63 -7.95
CA GLN A 239 19.92 -9.44 -8.74
C GLN A 239 19.73 -10.82 -8.10
N VAL A 240 18.47 -11.21 -7.93
CA VAL A 240 18.04 -12.53 -7.52
C VAL A 240 17.46 -13.26 -8.73
N ALA A 241 17.76 -14.55 -8.88
CA ALA A 241 17.21 -15.38 -9.93
C ALA A 241 16.41 -16.57 -9.39
N VAL A 242 15.23 -16.80 -9.96
CA VAL A 242 14.43 -18.00 -9.75
C VAL A 242 14.41 -18.83 -11.03
N THR A 243 14.87 -20.07 -10.93
CA THR A 243 14.87 -21.03 -12.03
C THR A 243 13.68 -21.98 -11.90
N ILE A 244 12.90 -22.06 -12.98
CA ILE A 244 11.69 -22.86 -13.11
C ILE A 244 11.99 -23.99 -14.09
N GLU A 245 11.88 -25.24 -13.63
CA GLU A 245 11.90 -26.41 -14.49
C GLU A 245 10.46 -26.85 -14.76
N VAL A 246 10.12 -27.01 -16.03
CA VAL A 246 8.77 -27.34 -16.48
C VAL A 246 8.80 -28.50 -17.48
N GLU A 247 7.84 -29.41 -17.38
CA GLU A 247 7.61 -30.50 -18.32
C GLU A 247 6.29 -30.30 -19.06
N ASN A 248 6.34 -30.36 -20.39
CA ASN A 248 5.15 -30.41 -21.24
C ASN A 248 4.65 -31.85 -21.25
N VAL A 249 3.58 -32.14 -20.51
CA VAL A 249 2.98 -33.49 -20.45
C VAL A 249 1.92 -33.72 -21.53
N GLY A 250 1.74 -32.76 -22.44
CA GLY A 250 0.86 -32.83 -23.59
C GLY A 250 1.48 -33.48 -24.84
N GLU A 251 0.62 -33.87 -25.77
CA GLU A 251 1.02 -34.44 -27.07
C GLU A 251 1.31 -33.38 -28.15
N SER A 252 1.24 -32.09 -27.81
CA SER A 252 1.48 -30.95 -28.70
C SER A 252 2.55 -30.02 -28.13
N ASP A 253 3.27 -29.31 -29.01
CA ASP A 253 4.18 -28.24 -28.60
C ASP A 253 3.39 -27.07 -28.00
N GLY A 254 3.96 -26.37 -27.02
CA GLY A 254 3.28 -25.25 -26.38
C GLY A 254 4.23 -24.24 -25.78
N THR A 255 3.66 -23.16 -25.24
CA THR A 255 4.42 -22.10 -24.56
C THR A 255 4.00 -22.05 -23.10
N PHE A 256 4.95 -22.32 -22.20
CA PHE A 256 4.78 -22.07 -20.78
C PHE A 256 5.05 -20.59 -20.50
N THR A 257 4.20 -19.93 -19.72
CA THR A 257 4.40 -18.56 -19.23
C THR A 257 4.43 -18.60 -17.72
N GLY A 258 5.51 -18.10 -17.12
CA GLY A 258 5.65 -18.01 -15.67
C GLY A 258 5.66 -16.56 -15.18
N THR A 259 5.03 -16.32 -14.03
CA THR A 259 5.01 -15.02 -13.35
C THR A 259 5.73 -15.12 -12.01
N LEU A 260 6.79 -14.32 -11.82
CA LEU A 260 7.44 -14.17 -10.52
C LEU A 260 6.76 -13.06 -9.72
N THR A 261 6.40 -13.36 -8.47
CA THR A 261 5.87 -12.41 -7.50
C THR A 261 6.75 -12.32 -6.26
N ALA A 262 6.87 -11.13 -5.68
CA ALA A 262 7.43 -10.90 -4.34
C ALA A 262 6.31 -10.37 -3.42
N ASP A 263 6.06 -11.05 -2.31
CA ASP A 263 4.97 -10.73 -1.36
C ASP A 263 3.58 -10.59 -2.03
N GLY A 264 3.35 -11.34 -3.10
CA GLY A 264 2.12 -11.32 -3.89
C GLY A 264 2.07 -10.25 -4.98
N GLU A 265 3.04 -9.34 -5.05
CA GLU A 265 3.16 -8.36 -6.13
C GLU A 265 4.03 -8.89 -7.28
N ARG A 266 3.61 -8.67 -8.52
CA ARG A 266 4.34 -9.15 -9.70
C ARG A 266 5.63 -8.35 -9.92
N VAL A 267 6.77 -9.05 -9.96
CA VAL A 267 8.10 -8.44 -10.18
C VAL A 267 8.73 -8.82 -11.51
N ASP A 268 8.43 -10.00 -12.08
CA ASP A 268 8.96 -10.40 -13.39
C ASP A 268 8.03 -11.42 -14.09
N SER A 269 8.22 -11.61 -15.39
CA SER A 269 7.55 -12.66 -16.15
C SER A 269 8.24 -13.01 -17.45
N GLY A 270 8.12 -14.26 -17.85
CA GLY A 270 8.71 -14.76 -19.07
C GLY A 270 7.95 -15.95 -19.63
N SER A 271 8.33 -16.35 -20.84
CA SER A 271 7.76 -17.53 -21.49
C SER A 271 8.81 -18.34 -22.22
N ILE A 272 8.56 -19.64 -22.32
CA ILE A 272 9.42 -20.59 -23.03
C ILE A 272 8.56 -21.54 -23.86
N ALA A 273 8.97 -21.78 -25.10
CA ALA A 273 8.38 -22.82 -25.94
C ALA A 273 8.99 -24.18 -25.58
N VAL A 274 8.14 -25.18 -25.34
CA VAL A 274 8.54 -26.54 -24.99
C VAL A 274 7.84 -27.51 -25.93
N GLU A 275 8.62 -28.39 -26.54
CA GLU A 275 8.10 -29.43 -27.41
C GLU A 275 7.21 -30.41 -26.64
N SER A 276 6.31 -31.10 -27.34
CA SER A 276 5.47 -32.15 -26.77
C SER A 276 6.30 -33.19 -26.01
N ASN A 277 5.87 -33.60 -24.82
CA ASN A 277 6.61 -34.54 -23.94
C ASN A 277 8.05 -34.10 -23.64
N GLY A 278 8.35 -32.80 -23.78
CA GLY A 278 9.66 -32.20 -23.56
C GLY A 278 9.75 -31.48 -22.22
N ALA A 279 10.96 -31.10 -21.83
CA ALA A 279 11.22 -30.28 -20.65
C ALA A 279 11.89 -28.96 -21.06
N GLY A 280 11.56 -27.89 -20.32
CA GLY A 280 12.11 -26.55 -20.49
C GLY A 280 12.58 -25.97 -19.17
N THR A 281 13.43 -24.96 -19.27
CA THR A 281 13.89 -24.18 -18.11
C THR A 281 13.69 -22.71 -18.41
N LEU A 282 12.95 -22.02 -17.53
CA LEU A 282 12.75 -20.58 -17.56
C LEU A 282 13.43 -19.97 -16.33
N THR A 283 14.21 -18.91 -16.52
CA THR A 283 14.81 -18.15 -15.41
C THR A 283 14.19 -16.77 -15.40
N LEU A 284 13.61 -16.40 -14.26
CA LEU A 284 13.08 -15.06 -13.97
C LEU A 284 13.99 -14.37 -12.96
N THR A 285 14.12 -13.06 -13.05
CA THR A 285 15.06 -12.29 -12.22
C THR A 285 14.40 -11.05 -11.64
N THR A 286 14.79 -10.67 -10.42
CA THR A 286 14.30 -9.45 -9.75
C THR A 286 15.43 -8.76 -8.97
N THR A 287 15.23 -7.50 -8.59
CA THR A 287 16.11 -6.69 -7.74
C THR A 287 15.25 -5.94 -6.73
N PHE A 288 15.78 -5.69 -5.53
CA PHE A 288 15.06 -4.98 -4.46
C PHE A 288 15.77 -3.68 -4.09
N ASP A 289 15.01 -2.58 -4.03
CA ASP A 289 15.54 -1.24 -3.70
C ASP A 289 15.48 -0.91 -2.20
N GLU A 290 14.76 -1.70 -1.42
CA GLU A 290 14.60 -1.53 0.02
C GLU A 290 15.05 -2.78 0.79
N PRO A 291 15.62 -2.63 1.99
CA PRO A 291 15.92 -3.76 2.85
C PRO A 291 14.63 -4.37 3.42
N GLY A 292 14.58 -5.69 3.49
CA GLY A 292 13.41 -6.43 3.95
C GLY A 292 13.54 -7.93 3.71
N THR A 293 12.56 -8.72 4.16
CA THR A 293 12.45 -10.12 3.75
C THR A 293 11.26 -10.22 2.80
N TYR A 294 11.50 -10.76 1.61
CA TYR A 294 10.53 -10.89 0.54
C TYR A 294 10.25 -12.37 0.28
N GLU A 295 8.98 -12.76 0.27
CA GLU A 295 8.56 -14.11 -0.10
C GLU A 295 8.38 -14.19 -1.61
N LEU A 296 9.19 -15.03 -2.29
CA LEU A 296 9.10 -15.22 -3.72
C LEU A 296 8.19 -16.40 -4.07
N ALA A 297 7.35 -16.20 -5.07
CA ALA A 297 6.51 -17.25 -5.63
C ALA A 297 6.45 -17.16 -7.17
N VAL A 298 6.30 -18.30 -7.83
CA VAL A 298 6.05 -18.37 -9.27
C VAL A 298 4.63 -18.89 -9.49
N ASP A 299 3.79 -18.08 -10.11
CA ASP A 299 2.36 -18.38 -10.33
C ASP A 299 1.61 -18.82 -9.04
N GLY A 300 2.04 -18.28 -7.89
CA GLY A 300 1.50 -18.60 -6.56
C GLY A 300 2.21 -19.75 -5.83
N GLU A 301 3.03 -20.56 -6.52
CA GLU A 301 3.81 -21.62 -5.90
C GLU A 301 5.07 -21.04 -5.22
N PRO A 302 5.32 -21.30 -3.93
CA PRO A 302 6.42 -20.68 -3.19
C PRO A 302 7.78 -21.15 -3.72
N ALA A 303 8.61 -20.19 -4.15
CA ALA A 303 9.97 -20.41 -4.64
C ALA A 303 11.04 -20.25 -3.55
N GLY A 304 10.68 -19.69 -2.39
CA GLY A 304 11.56 -19.43 -1.25
C GLY A 304 11.51 -17.97 -0.82
N SER A 305 12.22 -17.63 0.26
CA SER A 305 12.32 -16.25 0.75
C SER A 305 13.72 -15.69 0.52
N VAL A 306 13.77 -14.38 0.31
CA VAL A 306 15.00 -13.61 0.15
C VAL A 306 15.05 -12.56 1.24
N THR A 307 16.15 -12.53 1.99
CA THR A 307 16.46 -11.44 2.91
C THR A 307 17.35 -10.44 2.19
N VAL A 308 16.78 -9.27 1.93
CA VAL A 308 17.49 -8.12 1.38
C VAL A 308 17.97 -7.26 2.54
N THR A 309 19.27 -7.12 2.64
CA THR A 309 19.87 -6.29 3.66
C THR A 309 20.37 -5.00 3.03
N ASP A 310 20.37 -3.92 3.82
CA ASP A 310 21.09 -2.69 3.48
C ASP A 310 22.60 -2.90 3.70
N GLU A 311 23.13 -4.06 3.28
CA GLU A 311 24.55 -4.42 3.36
C GLU A 311 25.40 -3.73 2.29
N SER A 312 24.88 -2.63 1.74
CA SER A 312 25.69 -1.42 1.49
C SER A 312 26.26 -0.79 2.77
N ALA A 313 26.20 -1.52 3.90
CA ALA A 313 26.69 -1.22 5.24
C ALA A 313 28.20 -0.97 5.27
N LEU A 314 28.61 0.15 4.69
CA LEU A 314 29.77 0.86 5.15
C LEU A 314 29.45 1.37 6.56
N SER A 315 29.99 0.68 7.56
CA SER A 315 29.88 1.08 8.96
C SER A 315 31.01 2.05 9.32
N ILE A 316 30.76 3.00 10.23
CA ILE A 316 31.79 3.86 10.82
C ILE A 316 31.97 3.44 12.29
N PRO A 317 32.76 2.40 12.60
CA PRO A 317 32.95 1.93 13.96
C PRO A 317 33.71 2.94 14.85
N ASP A 318 34.56 3.77 14.27
CA ASP A 318 35.39 4.73 14.99
C ASP A 318 35.46 6.06 14.25
N ALA A 319 35.31 7.15 14.99
CA ALA A 319 35.45 8.51 14.47
C ALA A 319 36.07 9.43 15.53
N SER A 320 36.92 10.37 15.11
CA SER A 320 37.58 11.33 16.00
C SER A 320 37.84 12.68 15.33
N ILE A 321 37.89 13.72 16.17
CA ILE A 321 38.18 15.11 15.78
C ILE A 321 39.32 15.63 16.65
N GLU A 322 40.36 16.20 16.04
CA GLU A 322 41.42 16.86 16.80
C GLU A 322 42.08 18.02 16.01
N PRO A 323 42.19 19.23 16.59
CA PRO A 323 41.69 19.66 17.90
C PRO A 323 40.17 19.92 17.91
N SER A 324 39.52 19.80 19.08
CA SER A 324 38.11 20.19 19.28
C SER A 324 37.93 21.69 19.61
N ASP A 325 39.02 22.39 19.91
CA ASP A 325 39.03 23.80 20.29
C ASP A 325 40.13 24.50 19.49
N VAL A 326 39.75 25.48 18.68
CA VAL A 326 40.65 26.13 17.71
C VAL A 326 40.39 27.62 17.57
N ASP A 327 41.42 28.35 17.16
CA ASP A 327 41.29 29.74 16.72
C ASP A 327 40.70 29.84 15.31
N PRO A 328 40.01 30.94 14.96
CA PRO A 328 39.55 31.15 13.59
C PRO A 328 40.70 31.08 12.57
N GLY A 329 40.53 30.27 11.54
CA GLY A 329 41.53 30.04 10.50
C GLY A 329 42.52 28.91 10.81
N GLU A 330 42.33 28.16 11.89
CA GLU A 330 43.10 26.92 12.14
C GLU A 330 42.45 25.71 11.46
N THR A 331 43.29 24.70 11.20
CA THR A 331 42.89 23.45 10.57
C THR A 331 42.64 22.37 11.62
N VAL A 332 41.49 21.72 11.52
CA VAL A 332 41.10 20.57 12.33
C VAL A 332 41.17 19.31 11.48
N ARG A 333 41.62 18.21 12.09
CA ARG A 333 41.65 16.89 11.47
C ARG A 333 40.46 16.06 11.93
N ILE A 334 39.72 15.50 10.98
CA ILE A 334 38.63 14.56 11.21
C ILE A 334 39.09 13.21 10.69
N THR A 335 39.10 12.19 11.54
CA THR A 335 39.51 10.83 11.17
C THR A 335 38.35 9.87 11.39
N VAL A 336 38.00 9.11 10.35
CA VAL A 336 36.95 8.08 10.42
C VAL A 336 37.53 6.75 9.96
N THR A 337 37.21 5.68 10.67
CA THR A 337 37.44 4.31 10.20
C THR A 337 36.15 3.79 9.62
N VAL A 338 36.18 3.34 8.39
CA VAL A 338 35.06 2.72 7.68
C VAL A 338 35.31 1.24 7.51
N ALA A 339 34.27 0.40 7.60
CA ALA A 339 34.35 -1.04 7.38
C ALA A 339 33.19 -1.53 6.53
N ALA A 340 33.50 -2.37 5.54
CA ALA A 340 32.53 -3.08 4.71
C ALA A 340 32.05 -4.36 5.42
N GLY A 341 30.82 -4.79 5.10
CA GLY A 341 30.27 -6.08 5.49
C GLY A 341 30.75 -7.22 4.59
N GLU A 342 29.91 -8.25 4.41
CA GLU A 342 30.23 -9.45 3.62
C GLU A 342 30.32 -9.18 2.11
N THR A 343 29.87 -8.00 1.67
CA THR A 343 29.96 -7.54 0.28
C THR A 343 30.86 -6.31 0.19
N GLY A 344 31.63 -6.20 -0.91
CA GLY A 344 32.45 -5.03 -1.17
C GLY A 344 31.60 -3.80 -1.48
N VAL A 345 32.10 -2.61 -1.14
CA VAL A 345 31.34 -1.36 -1.28
C VAL A 345 32.19 -0.26 -1.90
N ASP A 346 31.63 0.43 -2.89
CA ASP A 346 32.14 1.67 -3.46
C ASP A 346 31.25 2.83 -3.01
N ARG A 347 31.78 3.72 -2.16
CA ARG A 347 30.98 4.80 -1.55
C ARG A 347 31.76 6.11 -1.46
N THR A 348 31.05 7.23 -1.57
CA THR A 348 31.63 8.56 -1.32
C THR A 348 31.21 9.05 0.05
N LEU A 349 32.18 9.26 0.93
CA LEU A 349 31.99 9.81 2.26
C LEU A 349 31.91 11.32 2.17
N VAL A 350 30.84 11.92 2.68
CA VAL A 350 30.63 13.37 2.68
C VAL A 350 30.93 13.93 4.06
N LEU A 351 31.83 14.91 4.18
CA LEU A 351 32.06 15.67 5.41
C LEU A 351 31.13 16.88 5.43
N SER A 352 30.35 17.01 6.50
CA SER A 352 29.44 18.14 6.71
C SER A 352 29.74 18.90 8.00
N VAL A 353 29.59 20.22 7.95
CA VAL A 353 29.70 21.13 9.10
C VAL A 353 28.40 21.91 9.23
N ASP A 354 27.75 21.84 10.39
CA ASP A 354 26.42 22.43 10.63
C ASP A 354 25.36 22.01 9.60
N GLY A 355 25.53 20.83 8.99
CA GLY A 355 24.66 20.27 7.95
C GLY A 355 25.04 20.64 6.51
N ASP A 356 25.97 21.58 6.31
CA ASP A 356 26.48 21.96 4.99
C ASP A 356 27.66 21.06 4.58
N GLU A 357 27.63 20.52 3.37
CA GLU A 357 28.74 19.75 2.80
C GLU A 357 29.97 20.66 2.57
N VAL A 358 31.13 20.22 3.09
CA VAL A 358 32.39 20.98 3.00
C VAL A 358 33.52 20.21 2.33
N ASP A 359 33.49 18.88 2.31
CA ASP A 359 34.48 18.04 1.64
C ASP A 359 33.90 16.64 1.36
N SER A 360 34.53 15.86 0.48
CA SER A 360 34.13 14.46 0.22
C SER A 360 35.30 13.57 -0.21
N ALA A 361 35.20 12.27 0.08
CA ALA A 361 36.22 11.27 -0.27
C ALA A 361 35.60 9.93 -0.68
N SER A 362 35.93 9.45 -1.88
CA SER A 362 35.50 8.13 -2.35
C SER A 362 36.37 7.01 -1.79
N VAL A 363 35.74 5.94 -1.32
CA VAL A 363 36.34 4.71 -0.85
C VAL A 363 35.79 3.52 -1.63
N SER A 364 36.67 2.56 -1.86
CA SER A 364 36.37 1.26 -2.45
C SER A 364 36.93 0.23 -1.50
N LEU A 365 36.08 -0.62 -0.94
CA LEU A 365 36.41 -1.64 0.04
C LEU A 365 35.97 -2.99 -0.50
N SER A 366 36.84 -3.99 -0.36
CA SER A 366 36.49 -5.39 -0.59
C SER A 366 35.60 -5.90 0.56
N PRO A 367 34.94 -7.06 0.40
CA PRO A 367 34.31 -7.77 1.53
C PRO A 367 35.22 -7.83 2.76
N ASP A 368 34.65 -7.58 3.94
CA ASP A 368 35.32 -7.57 5.26
C ASP A 368 36.51 -6.60 5.39
N GLU A 369 36.70 -5.67 4.45
CA GLU A 369 37.79 -4.69 4.48
C GLU A 369 37.43 -3.48 5.36
N SER A 370 38.42 -2.96 6.09
CA SER A 370 38.31 -1.69 6.80
C SER A 370 39.42 -0.72 6.40
N ARG A 371 39.10 0.57 6.40
CA ARG A 371 40.01 1.64 5.98
C ARG A 371 39.80 2.91 6.81
N THR A 372 40.89 3.59 7.12
CA THR A 372 40.84 4.91 7.75
C THR A 372 40.90 6.00 6.69
N VAL A 373 39.98 6.97 6.79
CA VAL A 373 39.91 8.18 5.97
C VAL A 373 40.13 9.40 6.86
N THR A 374 40.88 10.38 6.35
CA THR A 374 41.21 11.60 7.06
C THR A 374 40.82 12.81 6.22
N PHE A 375 40.04 13.70 6.81
CA PHE A 375 39.70 15.00 6.27
C PHE A 375 40.43 16.09 7.06
N GLU A 376 40.73 17.21 6.39
CA GLU A 376 41.27 18.41 7.03
C GLU A 376 40.41 19.61 6.64
N HIS A 377 39.81 20.27 7.65
CA HIS A 377 38.92 21.41 7.43
C HIS A 377 39.37 22.61 8.24
N ARG A 378 39.26 23.81 7.66
CA ARG A 378 39.59 25.08 8.32
C ARG A 378 38.30 25.79 8.76
N PHE A 379 38.24 26.18 10.02
CA PHE A 379 37.08 26.90 10.56
C PHE A 379 37.35 28.40 10.70
N ASP A 380 36.70 29.23 9.89
CA ASP A 380 36.92 30.69 9.90
C ASP A 380 35.91 31.47 10.75
N SER A 381 34.81 30.83 11.17
CA SER A 381 33.74 31.49 11.94
C SER A 381 33.69 30.99 13.38
N THR A 382 33.64 31.93 14.33
CA THR A 382 33.54 31.62 15.76
C THR A 382 32.20 30.96 16.11
N GLY A 383 32.20 30.08 17.10
CA GLY A 383 31.01 29.37 17.59
C GLY A 383 31.25 27.88 17.77
N SER A 384 30.24 27.17 18.28
CA SER A 384 30.22 25.70 18.30
C SER A 384 29.72 25.20 16.94
N LYS A 385 30.48 24.29 16.33
CA LYS A 385 30.28 23.74 14.99
C LYS A 385 30.07 22.24 15.09
N THR A 386 28.93 21.75 14.62
CA THR A 386 28.65 20.30 14.58
C THR A 386 29.29 19.69 13.34
N VAL A 387 29.88 18.50 13.48
CA VAL A 387 30.62 17.83 12.40
C VAL A 387 30.09 16.42 12.23
N SER A 388 29.70 16.09 11.01
CA SER A 388 29.25 14.74 10.64
C SER A 388 29.95 14.24 9.39
N VAL A 389 30.06 12.92 9.27
CA VAL A 389 30.55 12.25 8.05
C VAL A 389 29.48 11.26 7.60
N ASP A 390 29.00 11.43 6.37
CA ASP A 390 27.92 10.66 5.77
C ASP A 390 26.67 10.57 6.67
N GLY A 391 26.36 11.68 7.35
CA GLY A 391 25.24 11.78 8.30
C GLY A 391 25.52 11.27 9.71
N VAL A 392 26.65 10.58 9.95
CA VAL A 392 27.05 10.11 11.30
C VAL A 392 27.70 11.25 12.08
N ASP A 393 27.20 11.54 13.29
CA ASP A 393 27.76 12.57 14.18
C ASP A 393 29.15 12.15 14.67
N VAL A 394 30.16 12.99 14.38
CA VAL A 394 31.56 12.76 14.77
C VAL A 394 31.96 13.66 15.95
N GLY A 395 31.13 14.64 16.28
CA GLY A 395 31.29 15.53 17.43
C GLY A 395 31.16 17.01 17.05
N SER A 396 31.74 17.88 17.87
CA SER A 396 31.71 19.32 17.64
C SER A 396 33.06 20.00 17.84
N VAL A 397 33.28 21.09 17.11
CA VAL A 397 34.45 21.96 17.21
C VAL A 397 34.02 23.31 17.77
N THR A 398 34.70 23.79 18.81
CA THR A 398 34.53 25.13 19.36
C THR A 398 35.58 26.06 18.75
N VAL A 399 35.11 27.08 18.03
CA VAL A 399 35.96 28.08 17.40
C VAL A 399 35.89 29.37 18.19
N ALA A 400 36.98 29.75 18.85
CA ALA A 400 37.04 30.95 19.68
C ALA A 400 38.43 31.57 19.60
N HIS A 401 38.52 32.89 19.74
CA HIS A 401 39.82 33.53 19.83
C HIS A 401 40.45 33.16 21.18
N SER A 402 41.62 32.54 21.13
CA SER A 402 42.47 32.33 22.31
C SER A 402 42.84 33.70 22.87
N ASP A 403 42.29 34.03 24.03
CA ASP A 403 42.60 35.27 24.73
C ASP A 403 44.00 35.13 25.36
N GLU A 404 45.04 35.22 24.54
CA GLU A 404 46.43 35.21 24.97
C GLU A 404 46.76 36.53 25.71
N GLY A 405 46.37 36.58 26.99
CA GLY A 405 47.09 37.36 28.01
C GLY A 405 46.36 38.55 28.63
N ALA A 406 45.62 38.29 29.71
CA ALA A 406 45.51 39.23 30.82
C ALA A 406 45.66 38.50 32.16
N GLY A 407 46.87 38.49 32.70
CA GLY A 407 47.15 38.04 34.07
C GLY A 407 46.53 38.95 35.12
N GLY A 408 45.23 38.80 35.38
CA GLY A 408 44.49 39.39 36.49
C GLY A 408 43.79 38.31 37.34
N PRO A 409 43.58 38.53 38.67
CA PRO A 409 43.03 37.51 39.56
C PRO A 409 41.57 37.16 39.19
N PRO A 410 41.07 35.97 39.62
CA PRO A 410 39.87 35.38 39.03
C PRO A 410 38.62 36.20 39.36
N LEU A 411 37.90 36.63 38.32
CA LEU A 411 36.50 36.99 38.43
C LEU A 411 35.69 35.70 38.34
N VAL A 412 34.94 35.40 39.40
CA VAL A 412 33.93 34.34 39.43
C VAL A 412 32.84 34.72 38.42
N ILE A 413 32.85 34.11 37.24
CA ILE A 413 31.71 34.15 36.33
C ILE A 413 30.77 33.04 36.76
N VAL A 414 29.63 33.44 37.32
CA VAL A 414 28.53 32.53 37.66
C VAL A 414 27.92 32.03 36.34
N ALA A 415 28.29 30.81 35.94
CA ALA A 415 27.59 30.07 34.91
C ALA A 415 26.16 29.80 35.39
N SER A 416 25.19 30.45 34.75
CA SER A 416 23.77 30.19 34.98
C SER A 416 23.40 28.90 34.25
N VAL A 417 23.52 27.77 34.96
CA VAL A 417 22.96 26.49 34.51
C VAL A 417 21.45 26.55 34.73
N LEU A 418 20.69 26.78 33.66
CA LEU A 418 19.25 26.58 33.65
C LEU A 418 18.96 25.08 33.49
N GLY A 419 19.00 24.36 34.60
CA GLY A 419 18.56 22.97 34.68
C GLY A 419 17.03 22.90 34.76
N VAL A 420 16.37 22.53 33.66
CA VAL A 420 15.01 21.99 33.71
C VAL A 420 15.13 20.51 34.04
N LEU A 421 14.98 20.16 35.31
CA LEU A 421 14.67 18.80 35.75
C LEU A 421 13.25 18.81 36.33
N LEU A 422 12.30 18.41 35.48
CA LEU A 422 11.03 17.84 35.90
C LEU A 422 11.31 16.47 36.52
N ALA A 423 11.04 16.32 37.81
CA ALA A 423 10.16 15.29 38.37
C ALA A 423 10.53 14.89 39.80
N VAL A 424 9.48 14.65 40.57
CA VAL A 424 9.41 13.87 41.81
C VAL A 424 9.84 14.57 43.11
N GLY A 425 8.85 15.21 43.73
CA GLY A 425 8.24 14.63 44.92
C GLY A 425 8.76 15.08 46.29
N ILE A 426 7.78 15.30 47.19
CA ILE A 426 7.88 15.42 48.65
C ILE A 426 8.40 16.81 49.08
N GLY A 427 7.72 17.59 49.90
CA GLY A 427 6.55 17.37 50.72
C GLY A 427 6.59 18.37 51.86
N SER A 428 5.46 19.06 52.06
CA SER A 428 5.02 19.65 53.33
C SER A 428 5.67 20.93 53.87
N LEU A 429 4.74 21.81 54.28
CA LEU A 429 4.74 22.67 55.47
C LEU A 429 5.46 24.03 55.35
N TYR A 430 4.68 25.11 55.17
CA TYR A 430 4.22 25.95 56.29
C TYR A 430 3.29 27.10 55.82
N TRP A 431 2.05 27.05 56.31
CA TRP A 431 1.12 28.12 56.71
C TRP A 431 1.58 29.59 56.62
N TYR A 432 0.81 30.48 55.95
CA TYR A 432 0.07 31.64 56.53
C TYR A 432 -0.60 32.50 55.41
N ASP A 433 -1.92 32.34 55.22
CA ASP A 433 -2.86 33.34 54.66
C ASP A 433 -3.24 34.27 55.84
N PRO A 434 -3.65 35.57 55.72
CA PRO A 434 -4.57 36.07 54.70
C PRO A 434 -4.44 37.57 54.28
N GLU A 435 -5.26 37.94 53.29
CA GLU A 435 -5.71 39.30 52.92
C GLU A 435 -4.81 40.19 52.06
N ARG A 436 -5.17 40.33 50.77
CA ARG A 436 -5.74 41.57 50.20
C ARG A 436 -5.91 41.46 48.68
N PHE A 437 -7.14 41.20 48.24
CA PHE A 437 -7.67 41.84 47.04
C PHE A 437 -8.85 42.73 47.41
N ALA A 438 -8.83 43.90 46.79
CA ALA A 438 -9.53 45.11 47.13
C ALA A 438 -11.06 45.00 47.06
N GLY A 439 -11.72 45.66 48.01
CA GLY A 439 -13.06 46.19 47.85
C GLY A 439 -13.06 47.68 48.20
N VAL A 440 -13.66 48.48 47.32
CA VAL A 440 -14.20 49.83 47.55
C VAL A 440 -13.25 51.02 47.33
N LEU A 441 -13.29 51.55 46.09
CA LEU A 441 -13.49 52.97 45.75
C LEU A 441 -14.14 52.99 44.35
N ASN A 442 -15.41 52.61 44.21
CA ASN A 442 -16.60 53.47 44.22
C ASN A 442 -16.72 54.41 43.01
N ARG A 443 -17.29 53.90 41.91
CA ARG A 443 -18.38 54.54 41.13
C ARG A 443 -19.07 53.55 40.20
#